data_AF-A0A941YXP4-F1
#
_entry.id   AF-A0A941YXP4-F1
#
_cell.length_a   1.000
_cell.length_b   1.000
_cell.length_c   1.000
_cell.angle_alpha   90.00
_cell.angle_beta   90.00
_cell.angle_gamma   90.00
#
_symmetry.space_group_name_H-M   'P 1'
#
loop_
_entity.id
_entity.type
_entity.pdbx_description
1 polymer ?
#
loop_
_entity_poly.entity_id
_entity_poly.type
_entity_poly.pdbx_seq_one_letter_code
_entity_poly.pdbx_strand_id
1 'polypeptide(L)'
;MATLEPSLVRWIEGIIGTTLTQVHELTGGASRNSFILTGANEAKAFLRLDAGRGPLSGTDLTLQREYSVLAQLQGTGLPIARVYDFSPEHNAMLMEFLPGHTSYQKTGSPAEEASIRRELVQAIVTLQAIDPRRVSALGPEAGGSLGVAISGDMHTWGKLYDERATLHDPLIDFSLNWLSQAVPDAQAPAVIVHGDLGPGNFMIQDGRIRALIDWEMVRVGHPLEDLACIIARALGAPFGEAAEHIANYEALSGRAVDLRKLDYALALVLVRWLIAMHMALSKPSALQNVPMLFAFRQINSLSLIEALCRCQGVEFQGPPPQLRGADPCRIVFQYSRDCLNELAQDAAMAASAYKLRGIVDLMAYARDFIDYGPERYEREEIERTAAILGRAPGSGAQAHQAICRYARSVNMAQARPLLEFLRWRAEREQVIMHTSLGVRQDNRIRIG
;
A
#
# COMPACT_ATOMS: atom_id res chain seq x y z
N MET A 1 -15.94 -21.26 -18.42
CA MET A 1 -15.10 -20.30 -19.16
C MET A 1 -15.66 -18.93 -18.90
N ALA A 2 -14.82 -17.93 -18.61
CA ALA A 2 -15.29 -16.55 -18.50
C ALA A 2 -15.79 -16.11 -19.89
N THR A 3 -16.98 -15.50 -19.95
CA THR A 3 -17.56 -15.08 -21.21
C THR A 3 -17.38 -13.58 -21.35
N LEU A 4 -16.58 -13.16 -22.33
CA LEU A 4 -16.44 -11.75 -22.73
C LEU A 4 -17.60 -11.35 -23.64
N GLU A 5 -17.95 -10.07 -23.65
CA GLU A 5 -18.99 -9.55 -24.55
C GLU A 5 -18.58 -9.71 -26.02
N PRO A 6 -19.52 -10.03 -26.94
CA PRO A 6 -19.16 -10.28 -28.35
C PRO A 6 -18.50 -9.10 -29.07
N SER A 7 -18.81 -7.85 -28.71
CA SER A 7 -18.15 -6.65 -29.24
C SER A 7 -16.69 -6.58 -28.81
N LEU A 8 -16.41 -6.84 -27.54
CA LEU A 8 -15.05 -6.90 -27.00
C LEU A 8 -14.23 -8.00 -27.65
N VAL A 9 -14.81 -9.19 -27.87
CA VAL A 9 -14.14 -10.28 -28.60
C VAL A 9 -13.73 -9.83 -30.01
N ARG A 10 -14.63 -9.21 -30.77
CA ARG A 10 -14.31 -8.71 -32.13
C ARG A 10 -13.19 -7.67 -32.12
N TRP A 11 -13.17 -6.76 -31.15
CA TRP A 11 -12.08 -5.78 -30.99
C TRP A 11 -10.74 -6.47 -30.73
N ILE A 12 -10.71 -7.45 -29.82
CA ILE A 12 -9.49 -8.23 -29.52
C ILE A 12 -8.99 -8.97 -30.78
N GLU A 13 -9.86 -9.74 -31.43
CA GLU A 13 -9.52 -10.54 -32.61
C GLU A 13 -8.98 -9.69 -33.76
N GLY A 14 -9.55 -8.49 -33.95
CA GLY A 14 -9.07 -7.52 -34.94
C GLY A 14 -7.63 -7.03 -34.68
N ILE A 15 -7.21 -6.96 -33.41
CA ILE A 15 -5.86 -6.53 -33.03
C ILE A 15 -4.86 -7.69 -33.07
N ILE A 16 -5.22 -8.85 -32.50
CA ILE A 16 -4.31 -10.01 -32.47
C ILE A 16 -4.26 -10.76 -33.81
N GLY A 17 -5.20 -10.51 -34.72
CA GLY A 17 -5.24 -11.09 -36.06
C GLY A 17 -5.63 -12.58 -36.11
N THR A 18 -6.29 -13.09 -35.08
CA THR A 18 -6.72 -14.50 -34.97
C THR A 18 -7.99 -14.63 -34.12
N THR A 19 -8.77 -15.68 -34.37
CA THR A 19 -9.97 -16.00 -33.60
C THR A 19 -9.61 -16.46 -32.19
N LEU A 20 -10.31 -15.96 -31.18
CA LEU A 20 -10.15 -16.40 -29.78
C LEU A 20 -10.70 -17.81 -29.58
N THR A 21 -9.89 -18.69 -29.01
CA THR A 21 -10.25 -20.08 -28.71
C THR A 21 -10.44 -20.31 -27.22
N GLN A 22 -9.73 -19.57 -26.36
CA GLN A 22 -9.85 -19.67 -24.91
C GLN A 22 -9.71 -18.31 -24.22
N VAL A 23 -10.48 -18.12 -23.15
CA VAL A 23 -10.40 -16.99 -22.23
C VAL A 23 -10.28 -17.54 -20.82
N HIS A 24 -9.19 -17.21 -20.15
CA HIS A 24 -8.92 -17.60 -18.77
C HIS A 24 -8.79 -16.35 -17.89
N GLU A 25 -9.79 -16.10 -17.06
CA GLU A 25 -9.73 -15.05 -16.04
C GLU A 25 -8.72 -15.44 -14.96
N LEU A 26 -7.80 -14.53 -14.64
CA LEU A 26 -6.91 -14.68 -13.51
C LEU A 26 -7.64 -14.29 -12.24
N THR A 27 -7.41 -15.08 -11.19
CA THR A 27 -7.85 -14.75 -9.84
C THR A 27 -6.80 -13.86 -9.18
N GLY A 28 -7.26 -12.86 -8.42
CA GLY A 28 -6.39 -11.83 -7.84
C GLY A 28 -6.38 -10.55 -8.69
N GLY A 29 -6.38 -9.40 -8.00
CA GLY A 29 -6.62 -8.09 -8.59
C GLY A 29 -7.85 -7.43 -7.95
N ALA A 30 -7.62 -6.51 -7.01
CA ALA A 30 -8.71 -5.85 -6.28
C ALA A 30 -9.45 -4.81 -7.14
N SER A 31 -8.72 -4.12 -8.02
CA SER A 31 -9.22 -3.01 -8.84
C SER A 31 -9.82 -3.45 -10.18
N ARG A 32 -9.15 -4.36 -10.89
CA ARG A 32 -9.44 -4.67 -12.29
C ARG A 32 -9.34 -6.17 -12.57
N ASN A 33 -10.17 -6.66 -13.49
CA ASN A 33 -10.11 -8.03 -13.96
C ASN A 33 -8.96 -8.18 -14.96
N SER A 34 -8.31 -9.34 -14.93
CA SER A 34 -7.20 -9.69 -15.82
C SER A 34 -7.47 -11.02 -16.48
N PHE A 35 -7.24 -11.12 -17.79
CA PHE A 35 -7.50 -12.33 -18.56
C PHE A 35 -6.29 -12.72 -19.40
N ILE A 36 -5.99 -14.00 -19.42
CA ILE A 36 -5.13 -14.61 -20.45
C ILE A 36 -6.04 -15.02 -21.60
N LEU A 37 -5.67 -14.58 -22.79
CA LEU A 37 -6.37 -14.84 -24.03
C LEU A 37 -5.52 -15.78 -24.88
N THR A 38 -6.14 -16.83 -25.43
CA THR A 38 -5.52 -17.72 -26.42
C THR A 38 -6.32 -17.67 -27.70
N GLY A 39 -5.65 -17.38 -28.81
CA GLY A 39 -6.20 -17.43 -30.17
C GLY A 39 -5.86 -18.72 -30.92
N ALA A 40 -6.31 -18.83 -32.16
CA ALA A 40 -5.90 -19.92 -33.03
C ALA A 40 -4.38 -19.90 -33.24
N ASN A 41 -3.78 -21.08 -33.39
CA ASN A 41 -2.33 -21.30 -33.41
C ASN A 41 -1.59 -20.98 -32.10
N GLU A 42 -2.28 -21.04 -30.95
CA GLU A 42 -1.71 -20.79 -29.62
C GLU A 42 -1.15 -19.37 -29.40
N ALA A 43 -1.57 -18.39 -30.22
CA ALA A 43 -1.20 -16.99 -30.02
C ALA A 43 -1.79 -16.47 -28.70
N LYS A 44 -0.98 -15.83 -27.86
CA LYS A 44 -1.41 -15.36 -26.53
C LYS A 44 -1.40 -13.84 -26.40
N ALA A 45 -2.40 -13.31 -25.70
CA ALA A 45 -2.48 -11.92 -25.30
C ALA A 45 -2.99 -11.80 -23.86
N PHE A 46 -2.81 -10.64 -23.26
CA PHE A 46 -3.25 -10.32 -21.92
C PHE A 46 -4.21 -9.13 -21.95
N LEU A 47 -5.33 -9.24 -21.24
CA LEU A 47 -6.37 -8.21 -21.20
C LEU A 47 -6.56 -7.73 -19.77
N ARG A 48 -6.43 -6.41 -19.56
CA ARG A 48 -6.93 -5.74 -18.34
C ARG A 48 -8.29 -5.10 -18.65
N LEU A 49 -9.25 -5.29 -17.75
CA LEU A 49 -10.61 -4.76 -17.87
C LEU A 49 -11.03 -4.09 -16.57
N ASP A 50 -11.51 -2.85 -16.65
CA ASP A 50 -12.13 -2.16 -15.53
C ASP A 50 -13.65 -2.21 -15.67
N ALA A 51 -14.25 -3.17 -14.98
CA ALA A 51 -15.69 -3.42 -14.96
C ALA A 51 -16.49 -2.50 -14.03
N GLY A 52 -15.88 -1.43 -13.50
CA GLY A 52 -16.56 -0.43 -12.67
C GLY A 52 -16.83 -0.86 -11.22
N ARG A 53 -16.21 -1.95 -10.74
CA ARG A 53 -16.49 -2.55 -9.42
C ARG A 53 -15.34 -2.45 -8.41
N GLY A 54 -14.14 -2.10 -8.87
CA GLY A 54 -12.96 -2.03 -8.02
C GLY A 54 -12.90 -0.76 -7.18
N PRO A 55 -12.05 -0.70 -6.13
CA PRO A 55 -11.89 0.49 -5.29
C PRO A 55 -11.39 1.72 -6.05
N LEU A 56 -10.66 1.53 -7.15
CA LEU A 56 -10.17 2.62 -8.00
C LEU A 56 -11.09 2.94 -9.18
N SER A 57 -12.13 2.13 -9.42
CA SER A 57 -13.10 2.40 -10.48
C SER A 57 -13.84 3.72 -10.21
N GLY A 58 -13.96 4.56 -11.24
CA GLY A 58 -14.58 5.88 -11.13
C GLY A 58 -13.75 6.93 -10.38
N THR A 59 -12.45 6.68 -10.19
CA THR A 59 -11.48 7.66 -9.71
C THR A 59 -10.64 8.20 -10.88
N ASP A 60 -9.78 9.20 -10.61
CA ASP A 60 -8.85 9.74 -11.62
C ASP A 60 -7.71 8.75 -11.98
N LEU A 61 -7.57 7.65 -11.23
CA LEU A 61 -6.63 6.56 -11.50
C LEU A 61 -7.21 5.57 -12.54
N THR A 62 -7.54 6.07 -13.74
CA THR A 62 -8.24 5.30 -14.78
C THR A 62 -7.33 4.32 -15.52
N LEU A 63 -7.91 3.26 -16.09
CA LEU A 63 -7.19 2.32 -16.95
C LEU A 63 -6.66 2.99 -18.23
N GLN A 64 -7.39 3.98 -18.75
CA GLN A 64 -6.94 4.77 -19.90
C GLN A 64 -5.65 5.54 -19.60
N ARG A 65 -5.55 6.12 -18.39
CA ARG A 65 -4.35 6.82 -17.94
C ARG A 65 -3.17 5.86 -17.85
N GLU A 66 -3.38 4.69 -17.23
CA GLU A 66 -2.37 3.63 -17.15
C GLU A 66 -1.86 3.22 -18.53
N TYR A 67 -2.77 2.90 -19.46
CA TYR A 67 -2.43 2.61 -20.86
C TYR A 67 -1.61 3.72 -21.52
N SER A 68 -2.04 4.97 -21.36
CA SER A 68 -1.43 6.12 -22.02
C SER A 68 -0.01 6.38 -21.53
N VAL A 69 0.28 6.10 -20.25
CA VAL A 69 1.64 6.14 -19.71
C VAL A 69 2.46 4.97 -20.25
N LEU A 70 1.95 3.74 -20.16
CA LEU A 70 2.64 2.55 -20.64
C LEU A 70 3.01 2.65 -22.13
N ALA A 71 2.10 3.13 -22.98
CA ALA A 71 2.32 3.34 -24.40
C ALA A 71 3.50 4.29 -24.68
N GLN A 72 3.66 5.34 -23.86
CA GLN A 72 4.74 6.32 -23.98
C GLN A 72 6.06 5.86 -23.33
N LEU A 73 6.01 4.90 -22.40
CA LEU A 73 7.20 4.28 -21.81
C LEU A 73 7.79 3.17 -22.68
N GLN A 74 7.09 2.69 -23.71
CA GLN A 74 7.63 1.69 -24.63
C GLN A 74 8.90 2.19 -25.33
N GLY A 75 9.94 1.37 -25.33
CA GLY A 75 11.24 1.72 -25.94
C GLY A 75 12.18 2.55 -25.05
N THR A 76 11.80 2.83 -23.80
CA THR A 76 12.66 3.56 -22.83
C THR A 76 13.72 2.69 -22.14
N GLY A 77 13.77 1.39 -22.45
CA GLY A 77 14.65 0.42 -21.79
C GLY A 77 14.09 -0.14 -20.48
N LEU A 78 12.91 0.32 -20.04
CA LEU A 78 12.19 -0.30 -18.94
C LEU A 78 11.67 -1.69 -19.32
N PRO A 79 11.76 -2.69 -18.41
CA PRO A 79 11.13 -3.98 -18.64
C PRO A 79 9.63 -3.80 -18.43
N ILE A 80 8.87 -3.59 -19.51
CA ILE A 80 7.41 -3.54 -19.50
C ILE A 80 6.86 -4.41 -20.63
N ALA A 81 5.65 -4.96 -20.44
CA ALA A 81 4.94 -5.65 -21.51
C ALA A 81 4.52 -4.64 -22.59
N ARG A 82 4.58 -5.06 -23.86
CA ARG A 82 4.04 -4.22 -24.94
C ARG A 82 2.54 -4.04 -24.74
N VAL A 83 2.06 -2.80 -24.78
CA VAL A 83 0.63 -2.48 -24.90
C VAL A 83 0.26 -2.45 -26.38
N TYR A 84 -0.82 -3.13 -26.74
CA TYR A 84 -1.29 -3.18 -28.13
C TYR A 84 -2.28 -2.06 -28.42
N ASP A 85 -3.34 -1.95 -27.60
CA ASP A 85 -4.37 -0.92 -27.78
C ASP A 85 -5.23 -0.75 -26.51
N PHE A 86 -6.02 0.33 -26.45
CA PHE A 86 -7.03 0.59 -25.43
C PHE A 86 -8.38 0.89 -26.07
N SER A 87 -9.43 0.22 -25.60
CA SER A 87 -10.82 0.49 -26.00
C SER A 87 -11.52 1.36 -24.95
N PRO A 88 -11.86 2.63 -25.27
CA PRO A 88 -12.70 3.45 -24.41
C PRO A 88 -14.12 2.90 -24.23
N GLU A 89 -14.67 2.26 -25.27
CA GLU A 89 -16.01 1.66 -25.24
C GLU A 89 -16.11 0.55 -24.19
N HIS A 90 -15.08 -0.31 -24.13
CA HIS A 90 -15.06 -1.45 -23.22
C HIS A 90 -14.31 -1.18 -21.92
N ASN A 91 -13.67 -0.02 -21.79
CA ASN A 91 -12.74 0.30 -20.70
C ASN A 91 -11.71 -0.83 -20.49
N ALA A 92 -11.02 -1.20 -21.57
CA ALA A 92 -10.16 -2.37 -21.64
C ALA A 92 -8.82 -2.06 -22.31
N MET A 93 -7.73 -2.60 -21.76
CA MET A 93 -6.37 -2.50 -22.29
C MET A 93 -5.90 -3.89 -22.72
N LEU A 94 -5.49 -4.01 -23.98
CA LEU A 94 -4.92 -5.24 -24.54
C LEU A 94 -3.40 -5.13 -24.60
N MET A 95 -2.72 -6.18 -24.15
CA MET A 95 -1.27 -6.21 -23.93
C MET A 95 -0.67 -7.53 -24.41
N GLU A 96 0.64 -7.53 -24.59
CA GLU A 96 1.46 -8.71 -24.76
C GLU A 96 1.31 -9.65 -23.57
N PHE A 97 1.09 -10.93 -23.84
CA PHE A 97 1.21 -11.96 -22.82
C PHE A 97 2.69 -12.30 -22.63
N LEU A 98 3.19 -12.11 -21.41
CA LEU A 98 4.52 -12.53 -21.02
C LEU A 98 4.47 -13.80 -20.19
N PRO A 99 5.24 -14.84 -20.53
CA PRO A 99 5.41 -15.98 -19.62
C PRO A 99 6.16 -15.55 -18.35
N GLY A 100 5.92 -16.26 -17.25
CA GLY A 100 6.56 -16.00 -15.97
C GLY A 100 5.59 -16.07 -14.80
N HIS A 101 6.05 -15.64 -13.62
CA HIS A 101 5.25 -15.59 -12.40
C HIS A 101 5.60 -14.37 -11.55
N THR A 102 4.70 -13.98 -10.63
CA THR A 102 4.91 -12.85 -9.70
C THR A 102 5.41 -13.29 -8.32
N SER A 103 5.51 -14.60 -8.07
CA SER A 103 5.92 -15.16 -6.78
C SER A 103 7.42 -15.02 -6.52
N TYR A 104 7.83 -13.88 -5.97
CA TYR A 104 9.24 -13.63 -5.58
C TYR A 104 9.75 -14.64 -4.55
N GLN A 105 8.94 -15.04 -3.55
CA GLN A 105 9.35 -15.97 -2.49
C GLN A 105 9.56 -17.42 -2.97
N LYS A 106 9.31 -17.70 -4.25
CA LYS A 106 9.58 -19.01 -4.87
C LYS A 106 10.86 -19.02 -5.70
N THR A 107 11.63 -17.93 -5.66
CA THR A 107 12.96 -17.88 -6.28
C THR A 107 13.87 -18.91 -5.60
N GLY A 108 14.70 -19.59 -6.40
CA GLY A 108 15.35 -20.82 -5.98
C GLY A 108 16.52 -20.61 -5.03
N SER A 109 17.33 -19.57 -5.28
CA SER A 109 18.55 -19.30 -4.52
C SER A 109 18.66 -17.85 -4.01
N PRO A 110 19.34 -17.62 -2.87
CA PRO A 110 19.63 -16.27 -2.37
C PRO A 110 20.38 -15.37 -3.37
N ALA A 111 21.18 -15.97 -4.27
CA ALA A 111 21.89 -15.23 -5.31
C ALA A 111 20.94 -14.71 -6.41
N GLU A 112 19.96 -15.51 -6.83
CA GLU A 112 18.92 -15.07 -7.75
C GLU A 112 18.06 -13.97 -7.13
N GLU A 113 17.67 -14.13 -5.87
CA GLU A 113 16.96 -13.11 -5.11
C GLU A 113 17.71 -11.77 -5.08
N ALA A 114 19.00 -11.79 -4.76
CA ALA A 114 19.84 -10.59 -4.75
C ALA A 114 19.96 -9.96 -6.15
N SER A 115 20.10 -10.79 -7.20
CA SER A 115 20.10 -10.33 -8.60
C SER A 115 18.79 -9.61 -8.94
N ILE A 116 17.65 -10.20 -8.58
CA ILE A 116 16.32 -9.62 -8.83
C ILE A 116 16.15 -8.31 -8.09
N ARG A 117 16.55 -8.22 -6.81
CA ARG A 117 16.50 -6.95 -6.05
C ARG A 117 17.34 -5.87 -6.73
N ARG A 118 18.54 -6.21 -7.19
CA ARG A 118 19.40 -5.27 -7.93
C ARG A 118 18.81 -4.86 -9.28
N GLU A 119 18.21 -5.78 -10.03
CA GLU A 119 17.49 -5.48 -11.28
C GLU A 119 16.29 -4.56 -11.05
N LEU A 120 15.57 -4.73 -9.93
CA LEU A 120 14.46 -3.86 -9.57
C LEU A 120 14.94 -2.44 -9.29
N VAL A 121 16.04 -2.28 -8.55
CA VAL A 121 16.67 -0.97 -8.32
C VAL A 121 17.20 -0.36 -9.61
N GLN A 122 17.74 -1.17 -10.52
CA GLN A 122 18.12 -0.69 -11.85
C GLN A 122 16.91 -0.13 -12.62
N ALA A 123 15.76 -0.80 -12.54
CA ALA A 123 14.53 -0.33 -13.18
C ALA A 123 14.04 1.00 -12.57
N ILE A 124 14.16 1.18 -11.25
CA ILE A 124 13.90 2.46 -10.57
C ILE A 124 14.78 3.56 -11.17
N VAL A 125 16.11 3.37 -11.23
CA VAL A 125 17.04 4.37 -11.76
C VAL A 125 16.75 4.69 -13.24
N THR A 126 16.43 3.66 -14.04
CA THR A 126 16.05 3.84 -15.45
C THR A 126 14.77 4.67 -15.59
N LEU A 127 13.74 4.41 -14.77
CA LEU A 127 12.49 5.15 -14.78
C LEU A 127 12.72 6.64 -14.44
N GLN A 128 13.56 6.90 -13.43
CA GLN A 128 13.87 8.25 -12.95
C GLN A 128 14.69 9.07 -13.96
N ALA A 129 15.40 8.43 -14.87
CA ALA A 129 16.16 9.10 -15.93
C ALA A 129 15.28 9.62 -17.07
N ILE A 130 14.02 9.17 -17.16
CA ILE A 130 13.07 9.63 -18.18
C ILE A 130 12.56 11.02 -17.78
N ASP A 131 12.71 11.99 -18.68
CA ASP A 131 12.14 13.34 -18.50
C ASP A 131 10.60 13.25 -18.43
N PRO A 132 9.97 13.58 -17.29
CA PRO A 132 8.52 13.44 -17.15
C PRO A 132 7.73 14.27 -18.16
N ARG A 133 8.29 15.38 -18.65
CA ARG A 133 7.66 16.26 -19.66
C ARG A 133 7.46 15.58 -21.01
N ARG A 134 8.17 14.47 -21.25
CA ARG A 134 8.02 13.66 -22.46
C ARG A 134 6.88 12.64 -22.38
N VAL A 135 6.29 12.47 -21.19
CA VAL A 135 5.17 11.56 -20.94
C VAL A 135 3.92 12.39 -20.65
N SER A 136 3.21 12.78 -21.70
CA SER A 136 2.08 13.72 -21.61
C SER A 136 0.93 13.22 -20.71
N ALA A 137 0.79 11.91 -20.58
CA ALA A 137 -0.25 11.27 -19.76
C ALA A 137 -0.04 11.46 -18.25
N LEU A 138 1.14 11.93 -17.81
CA LEU A 138 1.39 12.29 -16.41
C LEU A 138 0.72 13.62 -16.01
N GLY A 139 0.18 14.38 -16.97
CA GLY A 139 -0.54 15.61 -16.71
C GLY A 139 0.37 16.83 -16.50
N PRO A 140 -0.20 17.98 -16.11
CA PRO A 140 0.50 19.27 -16.06
C PRO A 140 1.62 19.31 -15.01
N GLU A 141 1.54 18.47 -13.97
CA GLU A 141 2.56 18.40 -12.91
C GLU A 141 3.89 17.83 -13.41
N ALA A 142 3.92 17.19 -14.58
CA ALA A 142 5.13 16.61 -15.17
C ALA A 142 6.25 17.65 -15.45
N GLY A 143 5.91 18.93 -15.56
CA GLY A 143 6.87 20.03 -15.68
C GLY A 143 7.09 20.83 -14.39
N GLY A 144 6.45 20.44 -13.29
CA GLY A 144 6.43 21.18 -12.03
C GLY A 144 7.59 20.83 -11.09
N SER A 145 7.63 21.53 -9.96
CA SER A 145 8.55 21.20 -8.87
C SER A 145 8.03 20.03 -8.03
N LEU A 146 8.92 19.40 -7.28
CA LEU A 146 8.59 18.33 -6.33
C LEU A 146 7.51 18.76 -5.33
N GLY A 147 7.56 19.98 -4.83
CA GLY A 147 6.55 20.52 -3.91
C GLY A 147 5.14 20.55 -4.51
N VAL A 148 5.03 20.90 -5.80
CA VAL A 148 3.75 20.90 -6.52
C VAL A 148 3.23 19.48 -6.68
N ALA A 149 4.08 18.56 -7.15
CA ALA A 149 3.72 17.15 -7.35
C ALA A 149 3.24 16.48 -6.05
N ILE A 150 3.95 16.68 -4.93
CA ILE A 150 3.54 16.10 -3.65
C ILE A 150 2.25 16.74 -3.12
N SER A 151 2.11 18.07 -3.24
CA SER A 151 0.89 18.75 -2.78
C SER A 151 -0.35 18.30 -3.56
N GLY A 152 -0.24 18.15 -4.89
CA GLY A 152 -1.31 17.64 -5.76
C GLY A 152 -1.68 16.20 -5.46
N ASP A 153 -0.67 15.35 -5.21
CA ASP A 153 -0.89 13.97 -4.80
C ASP A 153 -1.56 13.86 -3.42
N MET A 154 -1.08 14.59 -2.41
CA MET A 154 -1.70 14.62 -1.07
C MET A 154 -3.13 15.17 -1.13
N HIS A 155 -3.41 16.14 -2.00
CA HIS A 155 -4.78 16.61 -2.24
C HIS A 155 -5.67 15.50 -2.82
N THR A 156 -5.20 14.78 -3.83
CA THR A 156 -5.92 13.64 -4.44
C THR A 156 -6.24 12.57 -3.42
N TRP A 157 -5.23 12.14 -2.63
CA TRP A 157 -5.42 11.12 -1.59
C TRP A 157 -6.31 11.61 -0.45
N GLY A 158 -6.18 12.88 -0.05
CA GLY A 158 -7.05 13.50 0.94
C GLY A 158 -8.51 13.52 0.50
N LYS A 159 -8.79 13.88 -0.76
CA LYS A 159 -10.15 13.85 -1.32
C LYS A 159 -10.73 12.44 -1.33
N LEU A 160 -9.98 11.45 -1.82
CA LEU A 160 -10.42 10.06 -1.83
C LEU A 160 -10.72 9.55 -0.42
N TYR A 161 -9.85 9.87 0.53
CA TYR A 161 -10.04 9.54 1.93
C TYR A 161 -11.30 10.19 2.50
N ASP A 162 -11.50 11.50 2.30
CA ASP A 162 -12.67 12.24 2.80
C ASP A 162 -13.98 11.72 2.18
N GLU A 163 -13.96 11.25 0.92
CA GLU A 163 -15.14 10.73 0.21
C GLU A 163 -15.48 9.27 0.54
N ARG A 164 -14.46 8.44 0.82
CA ARG A 164 -14.61 6.98 0.87
C ARG A 164 -14.48 6.39 2.28
N ALA A 165 -13.79 7.05 3.20
CA ALA A 165 -13.65 6.58 4.57
C ALA A 165 -14.92 6.83 5.39
N THR A 166 -15.31 5.87 6.24
CA THR A 166 -16.47 6.03 7.13
C THR A 166 -16.14 6.86 8.38
N LEU A 167 -14.90 6.77 8.85
CA LEU A 167 -14.40 7.54 9.99
C LEU A 167 -13.04 8.13 9.63
N HIS A 168 -12.73 9.29 10.19
CA HIS A 168 -11.40 9.85 10.08
C HIS A 168 -10.43 9.18 11.07
N ASP A 169 -9.13 9.23 10.78
CA ASP A 169 -8.03 8.78 11.60
C ASP A 169 -7.01 9.93 11.75
N PRO A 170 -6.62 10.30 12.98
CA PRO A 170 -5.80 11.48 13.20
C PRO A 170 -4.34 11.30 12.72
N LEU A 171 -3.84 10.07 12.57
CA LEU A 171 -2.52 9.84 11.97
C LEU A 171 -2.57 10.10 10.46
N ILE A 172 -3.63 9.67 9.77
CA ILE A 172 -3.84 10.00 8.35
C ILE A 172 -3.98 11.51 8.18
N ASP A 173 -4.86 12.15 8.95
CA ASP A 173 -5.11 13.59 8.85
C ASP A 173 -3.84 14.42 9.13
N PHE A 174 -3.05 14.03 10.14
CA PHE A 174 -1.76 14.64 10.42
C PHE A 174 -0.77 14.45 9.27
N SER A 175 -0.67 13.22 8.74
CA SER A 175 0.31 12.87 7.71
C SER A 175 0.04 13.61 6.39
N LEU A 176 -1.22 13.69 5.96
CA LEU A 176 -1.62 14.46 4.77
C LEU A 176 -1.20 15.94 4.89
N ASN A 177 -1.44 16.53 6.07
CA ASN A 177 -1.08 17.90 6.37
C ASN A 177 0.45 18.10 6.42
N TRP A 178 1.18 17.23 7.12
CA TRP A 178 2.63 17.30 7.29
C TRP A 178 3.38 17.09 5.97
N LEU A 179 3.01 16.06 5.19
CA LEU A 179 3.68 15.74 3.92
C LEU A 179 3.59 16.90 2.93
N SER A 180 2.46 17.59 2.86
CA SER A 180 2.28 18.74 1.97
C SER A 180 3.13 19.95 2.34
N GLN A 181 3.47 20.13 3.63
CA GLN A 181 4.20 21.29 4.13
C GLN A 181 5.70 21.06 4.28
N ALA A 182 6.13 19.81 4.51
CA ALA A 182 7.50 19.46 4.88
C ALA A 182 8.32 18.86 3.71
N VAL A 183 7.94 19.14 2.46
CA VAL A 183 8.59 18.56 1.27
C VAL A 183 10.09 18.93 1.21
N PRO A 184 11.01 17.96 1.33
CA PRO A 184 12.44 18.21 1.19
C PRO A 184 12.76 18.67 -0.22
N ASP A 185 13.60 19.71 -0.35
CA ASP A 185 13.97 20.30 -1.65
C ASP A 185 12.75 20.58 -2.55
N ALA A 186 11.70 21.22 -2.02
CA ALA A 186 10.43 21.43 -2.73
C ALA A 186 10.54 22.08 -4.12
N GLN A 187 11.65 22.75 -4.43
CA GLN A 187 11.93 23.38 -5.74
C GLN A 187 12.72 22.47 -6.71
N ALA A 188 13.20 21.31 -6.25
CA ALA A 188 13.86 20.34 -7.10
C ALA A 188 12.88 19.74 -8.12
N PRO A 189 13.36 19.22 -9.26
CA PRO A 189 12.53 18.49 -10.20
C PRO A 189 11.95 17.23 -9.58
N ALA A 190 10.66 16.96 -9.83
CA ALA A 190 10.07 15.65 -9.59
C ALA A 190 10.55 14.64 -10.64
N VAL A 191 10.43 13.35 -10.35
CA VAL A 191 10.76 12.26 -11.29
C VAL A 191 9.55 11.36 -11.49
N ILE A 192 9.54 10.56 -12.56
CA ILE A 192 8.51 9.52 -12.71
C ILE A 192 8.74 8.45 -11.64
N VAL A 193 7.68 8.09 -10.93
CA VAL A 193 7.67 7.00 -9.94
C VAL A 193 6.59 6.01 -10.35
N HIS A 194 6.86 4.72 -10.16
CA HIS A 194 5.87 3.66 -10.33
C HIS A 194 4.78 3.78 -9.27
N GLY A 195 5.16 4.11 -8.02
CA GLY A 195 4.23 4.44 -6.94
C GLY A 195 3.64 3.25 -6.17
N ASP A 196 3.92 2.02 -6.60
CA ASP A 196 3.53 0.80 -5.87
C ASP A 196 4.54 -0.34 -6.07
N LEU A 197 5.81 -0.03 -6.31
CA LEU A 197 6.81 -1.04 -6.66
C LEU A 197 7.09 -2.03 -5.51
N GLY A 198 7.24 -3.32 -5.82
CA GLY A 198 7.49 -4.33 -4.79
C GLY A 198 7.24 -5.77 -5.24
N PRO A 199 7.53 -6.75 -4.36
CA PRO A 199 7.22 -8.16 -4.61
C PRO A 199 5.72 -8.31 -4.90
N GLY A 200 5.40 -8.90 -6.06
CA GLY A 200 4.04 -9.01 -6.59
C GLY A 200 3.78 -8.11 -7.81
N ASN A 201 4.52 -7.01 -7.94
CA ASN A 201 4.35 -6.02 -9.02
C ASN A 201 5.47 -6.07 -10.07
N PHE A 202 6.09 -7.24 -10.22
CA PHE A 202 6.96 -7.57 -11.33
C PHE A 202 6.86 -9.06 -11.66
N MET A 203 7.06 -9.39 -12.93
CA MET A 203 7.08 -10.75 -13.44
C MET A 203 8.52 -11.25 -13.49
N ILE A 204 8.73 -12.48 -13.02
CA ILE A 204 10.00 -13.19 -13.05
C ILE A 204 9.90 -14.32 -14.08
N GLN A 205 10.95 -14.47 -14.87
CA GLN A 205 11.17 -15.63 -15.72
C GLN A 205 12.67 -15.95 -15.71
N ASP A 206 13.02 -17.23 -15.54
CA ASP A 206 14.42 -17.71 -15.57
C ASP A 206 15.36 -16.89 -14.66
N GLY A 207 14.89 -16.55 -13.45
CA GLY A 207 15.66 -15.80 -12.45
C GLY A 207 15.86 -14.31 -12.76
N ARG A 208 15.15 -13.75 -13.74
CA ARG A 208 15.25 -12.35 -14.19
C ARG A 208 13.92 -11.62 -14.15
N ILE A 209 13.95 -10.30 -13.99
CA ILE A 209 12.76 -9.46 -14.16
C ILE A 209 12.41 -9.39 -15.65
N ARG A 210 11.22 -9.88 -16.00
CA ARG A 210 10.69 -9.85 -17.37
C ARG A 210 9.85 -8.60 -17.66
N ALA A 211 9.08 -8.15 -16.68
CA ALA A 211 8.29 -6.92 -16.76
C ALA A 211 7.91 -6.37 -15.38
N LEU A 212 7.88 -5.06 -15.22
CA LEU A 212 7.15 -4.38 -14.15
C LEU A 212 5.67 -4.30 -14.55
N ILE A 213 4.79 -4.50 -13.58
CA ILE A 213 3.34 -4.53 -13.80
C ILE A 213 2.63 -3.66 -12.77
N ASP A 214 1.36 -3.39 -13.02
CA ASP A 214 0.47 -2.60 -12.16
C ASP A 214 0.83 -1.12 -12.04
N TRP A 215 0.82 -0.44 -13.18
CA TRP A 215 1.19 0.98 -13.31
C TRP A 215 0.08 1.95 -12.93
N GLU A 216 -0.96 1.50 -12.23
CA GLU A 216 -2.13 2.32 -11.92
C GLU A 216 -1.82 3.53 -11.03
N MET A 217 -0.72 3.47 -10.27
CA MET A 217 -0.25 4.49 -9.34
C MET A 217 0.87 5.38 -9.92
N VAL A 218 1.27 5.16 -11.17
CA VAL A 218 2.37 5.89 -11.82
C VAL A 218 2.08 7.37 -11.80
N ARG A 219 3.07 8.22 -11.47
CA ARG A 219 2.93 9.69 -11.48
C ARG A 219 4.31 10.35 -11.37
N VAL A 220 4.33 11.68 -11.26
CA VAL A 220 5.53 12.38 -10.82
C VAL A 220 5.58 12.45 -9.30
N GLY A 221 6.76 12.20 -8.71
CA GLY A 221 6.90 12.08 -7.27
C GLY A 221 8.34 12.25 -6.78
N HIS A 222 8.56 11.85 -5.53
CA HIS A 222 9.84 12.00 -4.86
C HIS A 222 10.88 10.99 -5.40
N PRO A 223 12.15 11.38 -5.65
CA PRO A 223 13.16 10.48 -6.22
C PRO A 223 13.48 9.23 -5.39
N LEU A 224 13.23 9.26 -4.08
CA LEU A 224 13.41 8.10 -3.20
C LEU A 224 12.12 7.30 -2.99
N GLU A 225 11.02 7.63 -3.65
CA GLU A 225 9.72 7.02 -3.36
C GLU A 225 9.66 5.53 -3.70
N ASP A 226 10.07 5.12 -4.92
CA ASP A 226 10.05 3.70 -5.28
C ASP A 226 11.09 2.90 -4.46
N LEU A 227 12.20 3.52 -4.04
CA LEU A 227 13.14 2.93 -3.09
C LEU A 227 12.50 2.72 -1.71
N ALA A 228 11.80 3.73 -1.20
CA ALA A 228 11.04 3.63 0.03
C ALA A 228 9.93 2.57 -0.07
N CYS A 229 9.30 2.44 -1.25
CA CYS A 229 8.28 1.43 -1.52
C CYS A 229 8.84 0.02 -1.35
N ILE A 230 9.94 -0.31 -2.02
CA ILE A 230 10.55 -1.64 -1.90
C ILE A 230 11.07 -1.95 -0.49
N ILE A 231 11.57 -0.94 0.24
CA ILE A 231 11.98 -1.08 1.64
C ILE A 231 10.77 -1.37 2.54
N ALA A 232 9.67 -0.64 2.34
CA ALA A 232 8.45 -0.82 3.14
C ALA A 232 7.76 -2.17 2.89
N ARG A 233 7.97 -2.79 1.72
CA ARG A 233 7.40 -4.13 1.41
C ARG A 233 7.92 -5.24 2.32
N ALA A 234 9.09 -5.06 2.94
CA ALA A 234 9.64 -5.96 3.94
C ALA A 234 8.71 -6.13 5.17
N LEU A 235 7.80 -5.18 5.41
CA LEU A 235 6.79 -5.28 6.47
C LEU A 235 5.78 -6.42 6.26
N GLY A 236 5.55 -6.85 5.02
CA GLY A 236 4.60 -7.92 4.69
C GLY A 236 5.22 -9.26 4.37
N ALA A 237 6.37 -9.25 3.72
CA ALA A 237 7.15 -10.46 3.45
C ALA A 237 8.62 -10.10 3.30
N PRO A 238 9.56 -11.01 3.62
CA PRO A 238 10.98 -10.79 3.42
C PRO A 238 11.28 -10.34 1.98
N PHE A 239 12.02 -9.24 1.84
CA PHE A 239 12.38 -8.68 0.54
C PHE A 239 13.73 -7.95 0.60
N GLY A 240 14.76 -8.62 1.13
CA GLY A 240 16.07 -8.01 1.37
C GLY A 240 16.08 -6.97 2.49
N GLU A 241 17.27 -6.56 2.89
CA GLU A 241 17.48 -5.55 3.94
C GLU A 241 17.51 -4.14 3.34
N ALA A 242 17.08 -3.14 4.11
CA ALA A 242 17.07 -1.75 3.60
C ALA A 242 18.46 -1.25 3.21
N ALA A 243 19.49 -1.62 3.97
CA ALA A 243 20.88 -1.26 3.68
C ALA A 243 21.35 -1.80 2.32
N GLU A 244 20.90 -3.00 1.92
CA GLU A 244 21.21 -3.57 0.61
C GLU A 244 20.54 -2.76 -0.52
N HIS A 245 19.27 -2.41 -0.36
CA HIS A 245 18.53 -1.60 -1.34
C HIS A 245 19.14 -0.21 -1.50
N ILE A 246 19.53 0.43 -0.39
CA ILE A 246 20.22 1.71 -0.39
C ILE A 246 21.56 1.59 -1.12
N ALA A 247 22.40 0.61 -0.76
CA ALA A 247 23.70 0.41 -1.41
C ALA A 247 23.56 0.15 -2.92
N ASN A 248 22.59 -0.67 -3.33
CA ASN A 248 22.28 -0.90 -4.73
C ASN A 248 21.86 0.40 -5.43
N TYR A 249 21.01 1.21 -4.79
CA TYR A 249 20.55 2.47 -5.36
C TYR A 249 21.70 3.46 -5.53
N GLU A 250 22.56 3.62 -4.53
CA GLU A 250 23.72 4.50 -4.59
C GLU A 250 24.69 4.08 -5.69
N ALA A 251 24.97 2.77 -5.78
CA ALA A 251 25.87 2.21 -6.79
C ALA A 251 25.34 2.39 -8.23
N LEU A 252 24.03 2.25 -8.44
CA LEU A 252 23.41 2.31 -9.77
C LEU A 252 23.06 3.73 -10.21
N SER A 253 22.66 4.60 -9.28
CA SER A 253 22.31 5.99 -9.56
C SER A 253 23.52 6.93 -9.54
N GLY A 254 24.61 6.54 -8.88
CA GLY A 254 25.77 7.40 -8.60
C GLY A 254 25.48 8.51 -7.59
N ARG A 255 24.38 8.42 -6.82
CA ARG A 255 23.94 9.44 -5.86
C ARG A 255 23.81 8.84 -4.46
N ALA A 256 24.42 9.50 -3.47
CA ALA A 256 24.24 9.11 -2.07
C ALA A 256 22.78 9.32 -1.62
N VAL A 257 22.27 8.43 -0.77
CA VAL A 257 20.93 8.52 -0.20
C VAL A 257 20.96 9.33 1.09
N ASP A 258 20.20 10.43 1.11
CA ASP A 258 19.92 11.16 2.34
C ASP A 258 18.83 10.43 3.13
N LEU A 259 19.20 9.87 4.30
CA LEU A 259 18.28 9.08 5.13
C LEU A 259 17.08 9.87 5.64
N ARG A 260 17.19 11.20 5.84
CA ARG A 260 16.02 12.02 6.24
C ARG A 260 15.03 12.17 5.08
N LYS A 261 15.54 12.30 3.86
CA LYS A 261 14.68 12.31 2.66
C LYS A 261 14.08 10.94 2.39
N LEU A 262 14.80 9.86 2.73
CA LEU A 262 14.26 8.51 2.68
C LEU A 262 13.14 8.31 3.70
N ASP A 263 13.29 8.80 4.95
CA ASP A 263 12.22 8.77 5.95
C ASP A 263 10.98 9.55 5.51
N TYR A 264 11.17 10.71 4.88
CA TYR A 264 10.06 11.45 4.26
C TYR A 264 9.37 10.63 3.17
N ALA A 265 10.14 10.00 2.28
CA ALA A 265 9.60 9.13 1.23
C ALA A 265 8.89 7.88 1.79
N LEU A 266 9.39 7.33 2.90
CA LEU A 266 8.73 6.24 3.63
C LEU A 266 7.38 6.70 4.19
N ALA A 267 7.32 7.86 4.84
CA ALA A 267 6.06 8.41 5.34
C ALA A 267 5.05 8.64 4.20
N LEU A 268 5.54 9.11 3.06
CA LEU A 268 4.76 9.33 1.83
C LEU A 268 4.15 8.02 1.28
N VAL A 269 4.92 6.93 1.21
CA VAL A 269 4.42 5.61 0.81
C VAL A 269 3.42 5.07 1.84
N LEU A 270 3.79 5.08 3.12
CA LEU A 270 3.04 4.46 4.19
C LEU A 270 1.68 5.14 4.41
N VAL A 271 1.56 6.46 4.24
CA VAL A 271 0.25 7.14 4.36
C VAL A 271 -0.71 6.69 3.25
N ARG A 272 -0.24 6.47 2.03
CA ARG A 272 -1.11 6.03 0.91
C ARG A 272 -1.63 4.63 1.15
N TRP A 273 -0.75 3.72 1.57
CA TRP A 273 -1.15 2.38 1.97
C TRP A 273 -2.11 2.42 3.14
N LEU A 274 -1.85 3.26 4.14
CA LEU A 274 -2.74 3.46 5.29
C LEU A 274 -4.13 3.94 4.87
N ILE A 275 -4.22 4.93 3.98
CA ILE A 275 -5.49 5.40 3.40
C ILE A 275 -6.19 4.27 2.64
N ALA A 276 -5.50 3.54 1.78
CA ALA A 276 -6.08 2.43 1.03
C ALA A 276 -6.68 1.35 1.94
N MET A 277 -5.94 0.92 2.97
CA MET A 277 -6.47 -0.05 3.95
C MET A 277 -7.63 0.53 4.77
N HIS A 278 -7.56 1.81 5.11
CA HIS A 278 -8.60 2.48 5.89
C HIS A 278 -9.91 2.63 5.11
N MET A 279 -9.83 2.93 3.81
CA MET A 279 -10.98 2.88 2.89
C MET A 279 -11.52 1.46 2.74
N ALA A 280 -10.64 0.46 2.59
CA ALA A 280 -11.05 -0.94 2.47
C ALA A 280 -11.80 -1.43 3.74
N LEU A 281 -11.36 -1.01 4.92
CA LEU A 281 -11.98 -1.33 6.20
C LEU A 281 -13.25 -0.53 6.50
N SER A 282 -13.52 0.54 5.77
CA SER A 282 -14.75 1.33 5.90
C SER A 282 -15.98 0.59 5.34
N LYS A 283 -15.78 -0.32 4.38
CA LYS A 283 -16.85 -1.16 3.79
C LYS A 283 -16.35 -2.60 3.61
N PRO A 284 -16.16 -3.34 4.72
CA PRO A 284 -15.58 -4.68 4.66
C PRO A 284 -16.53 -5.65 3.94
N SER A 285 -15.96 -6.61 3.20
CA SER A 285 -16.70 -7.68 2.54
C SER A 285 -16.08 -9.06 2.81
N ALA A 286 -16.87 -10.12 2.64
CA ALA A 286 -16.40 -11.50 2.82
C ALA A 286 -15.36 -11.97 1.78
N LEU A 287 -15.11 -11.16 0.75
CA LEU A 287 -14.06 -11.36 -0.26
C LEU A 287 -12.71 -10.80 0.18
N GLN A 288 -12.69 -9.88 1.14
CA GLN A 288 -11.46 -9.32 1.69
C GLN A 288 -10.94 -10.15 2.85
N ASN A 289 -9.62 -10.17 3.03
CA ASN A 289 -9.03 -10.63 4.27
C ASN A 289 -8.98 -9.47 5.29
N VAL A 290 -10.11 -9.21 5.93
CA VAL A 290 -10.24 -8.16 6.97
C VAL A 290 -9.21 -8.33 8.11
N PRO A 291 -9.00 -9.52 8.70
CA PRO A 291 -7.96 -9.73 9.72
C PRO A 291 -6.56 -9.28 9.27
N MET A 292 -6.17 -9.64 8.04
CA MET A 292 -4.90 -9.23 7.47
C MET A 292 -4.83 -7.72 7.23
N LEU A 293 -5.92 -7.09 6.78
CA LEU A 293 -5.99 -5.64 6.63
C LEU A 293 -5.81 -4.93 7.98
N PHE A 294 -6.40 -5.43 9.07
CA PHE A 294 -6.18 -4.90 10.42
C PHE A 294 -4.71 -5.01 10.84
N ALA A 295 -4.10 -6.18 10.68
CA ALA A 295 -2.69 -6.38 11.01
C ALA A 295 -1.78 -5.45 10.21
N PHE A 296 -1.97 -5.37 8.89
CA PHE A 296 -1.18 -4.47 8.05
C PHE A 296 -1.42 -3.00 8.35
N ARG A 297 -2.67 -2.60 8.65
CA ARG A 297 -2.98 -1.23 9.06
C ARG A 297 -2.18 -0.84 10.30
N GLN A 298 -2.11 -1.71 11.29
CA GLN A 298 -1.37 -1.45 12.53
C GLN A 298 0.15 -1.37 12.31
N ILE A 299 0.72 -2.33 11.58
CA ILE A 299 2.15 -2.35 11.25
C ILE A 299 2.55 -1.09 10.45
N ASN A 300 1.72 -0.70 9.47
CA ASN A 300 1.93 0.51 8.68
C ASN A 300 1.77 1.79 9.51
N SER A 301 0.79 1.85 10.41
CA SER A 301 0.60 2.99 11.31
C SER A 301 1.81 3.20 12.21
N LEU A 302 2.33 2.11 12.79
CA LEU A 302 3.52 2.16 13.65
C LEU A 302 4.78 2.54 12.88
N SER A 303 4.95 2.02 11.66
CA SER A 303 6.09 2.36 10.79
C SER A 303 6.02 3.81 10.29
N LEU A 304 4.81 4.29 9.98
CA LEU A 304 4.56 5.67 9.55
C LEU A 304 4.91 6.65 10.67
N ILE A 305 4.42 6.39 11.89
CA ILE A 305 4.73 7.27 13.02
C ILE A 305 6.23 7.26 13.36
N GLU A 306 6.90 6.12 13.21
CA GLU A 306 8.36 6.01 13.35
C GLU A 306 9.11 6.88 12.33
N ALA A 307 8.71 6.83 11.05
CA ALA A 307 9.30 7.67 10.00
C ALA A 307 9.05 9.16 10.26
N LEU A 308 7.84 9.54 10.68
CA LEU A 308 7.50 10.93 11.04
C LEU A 308 8.32 11.42 12.24
N CYS A 309 8.47 10.58 13.28
CA CYS A 309 9.29 10.90 14.45
C CYS A 309 10.76 11.12 14.06
N ARG A 310 11.35 10.26 13.21
CA ARG A 310 12.72 10.44 12.71
C ARG A 310 12.87 11.73 11.91
N CYS A 311 11.90 12.07 11.06
CA CYS A 311 11.90 13.34 10.32
C CYS A 311 11.88 14.57 11.24
N GLN A 312 11.24 14.47 12.41
CA GLN A 312 11.09 15.58 13.35
C GLN A 312 12.08 15.54 14.54
N GLY A 313 12.96 14.53 14.60
CA GLY A 313 13.86 14.35 15.74
C GLY A 313 13.13 14.14 17.07
N VAL A 314 11.95 13.51 17.03
CA VAL A 314 11.17 13.21 18.22
C VAL A 314 11.53 11.81 18.72
N GLU A 315 12.15 11.76 19.89
CA GLU A 315 12.39 10.52 20.62
C GLU A 315 11.23 10.23 21.56
N PHE A 316 10.89 8.96 21.70
CA PHE A 316 9.83 8.54 22.61
C PHE A 316 10.34 8.51 24.05
N GLN A 317 9.57 9.12 24.96
CA GLN A 317 9.81 9.07 26.39
C GLN A 317 8.63 8.41 27.11
N GLY A 318 8.81 7.16 27.53
CA GLY A 318 7.85 6.45 28.37
C GLY A 318 7.85 4.94 28.12
N PRO A 319 7.35 4.12 29.06
CA PRO A 319 7.03 2.73 28.74
C PRO A 319 5.73 2.68 27.91
N PRO A 320 5.61 1.72 26.97
CA PRO A 320 4.34 1.49 26.29
C PRO A 320 3.24 1.13 27.30
N PRO A 321 1.96 1.36 26.97
CA PRO A 321 0.85 0.89 27.78
C PRO A 321 0.97 -0.61 28.07
N GLN A 322 0.47 -1.05 29.23
CA GLN A 322 0.40 -2.48 29.55
C GLN A 322 -1.05 -2.97 29.44
N LEU A 323 -1.23 -4.17 28.90
CA LEU A 323 -2.45 -4.95 29.08
C LEU A 323 -2.61 -5.25 30.57
N ARG A 324 -3.70 -4.79 31.18
CA ARG A 324 -4.02 -5.01 32.59
C ARG A 324 -5.53 -5.19 32.74
N GLY A 325 -5.93 -6.44 32.93
CA GLY A 325 -7.32 -6.84 33.16
C GLY A 325 -7.39 -8.37 33.21
N ALA A 326 -8.25 -8.91 34.06
CA ALA A 326 -8.66 -10.32 34.02
C ALA A 326 -10.17 -10.32 33.83
N ASP A 327 -10.60 -10.17 32.57
CA ASP A 327 -12.02 -10.11 32.27
C ASP A 327 -12.66 -11.51 32.34
N PRO A 328 -13.84 -11.67 32.98
CA PRO A 328 -14.54 -12.96 33.04
C PRO A 328 -14.86 -13.57 31.67
N CYS A 329 -15.03 -12.77 30.61
CA CYS A 329 -15.27 -13.25 29.25
C CYS A 329 -14.02 -13.88 28.60
N ARG A 330 -12.84 -13.81 29.23
CA ARG A 330 -11.61 -14.42 28.72
C ARG A 330 -11.77 -15.92 28.45
N ILE A 331 -12.57 -16.62 29.27
CA ILE A 331 -12.86 -18.05 29.05
C ILE A 331 -13.65 -18.29 27.77
N VAL A 332 -14.59 -17.39 27.43
CA VAL A 332 -15.40 -17.46 26.21
C VAL A 332 -14.52 -17.28 24.99
N PHE A 333 -13.66 -16.25 24.99
CA PHE A 333 -12.71 -16.03 23.89
C PHE A 333 -11.73 -17.18 23.72
N GLN A 334 -11.22 -17.73 24.84
CA GLN A 334 -10.29 -18.84 24.81
C GLN A 334 -10.94 -20.10 24.24
N TYR A 335 -12.12 -20.47 24.73
CA TYR A 335 -12.85 -21.64 24.24
C TYR A 335 -13.21 -21.52 22.75
N SER A 336 -13.79 -20.39 22.34
CA SER A 336 -14.13 -20.17 20.93
C SER A 336 -12.91 -20.21 20.02
N ARG A 337 -11.78 -19.64 20.47
CA ARG A 337 -10.50 -19.73 19.76
C ARG A 337 -10.04 -21.17 19.59
N ASP A 338 -10.12 -21.98 20.64
CA ASP A 338 -9.64 -23.35 20.62
C ASP A 338 -10.50 -24.22 19.68
N CYS A 339 -11.82 -24.06 19.71
CA CYS A 339 -12.73 -24.70 18.73
C CYS A 339 -12.43 -24.28 17.29
N LEU A 340 -12.22 -22.99 17.03
CA LEU A 340 -11.89 -22.50 15.69
C LEU A 340 -10.52 -22.98 15.21
N ASN A 341 -9.55 -23.14 16.12
CA ASN A 341 -8.25 -23.71 15.79
C ASN A 341 -8.37 -25.17 15.36
N GLU A 342 -9.15 -25.97 16.08
CA GLU A 342 -9.43 -27.36 15.73
C GLU A 342 -10.10 -27.44 14.34
N LEU A 343 -11.14 -26.63 14.11
CA LEU A 343 -11.80 -26.54 12.80
C LEU A 343 -10.85 -26.07 11.68
N ALA A 344 -9.92 -25.17 11.97
CA ALA A 344 -8.95 -24.70 10.99
C ALA A 344 -7.91 -25.78 10.63
N GLN A 345 -7.58 -26.68 11.56
CA GLN A 345 -6.70 -27.83 11.31
C GLN A 345 -7.40 -28.89 10.47
N ASP A 346 -8.69 -29.12 10.72
CA ASP A 346 -9.50 -30.12 10.00
C ASP A 346 -10.01 -29.62 8.64
N ALA A 347 -9.84 -28.32 8.34
CA ALA A 347 -10.32 -27.74 7.10
C ALA A 347 -9.61 -28.33 5.88
N ALA A 348 -10.35 -29.13 5.11
CA ALA A 348 -9.85 -29.78 3.89
C ALA A 348 -9.36 -28.80 2.80
N MET A 349 -9.85 -27.55 2.80
CA MET A 349 -9.46 -26.52 1.84
C MET A 349 -8.62 -25.42 2.50
N ALA A 350 -7.45 -25.13 1.93
CA ALA A 350 -6.54 -24.10 2.42
C ALA A 350 -7.19 -22.71 2.56
N ALA A 351 -8.10 -22.34 1.64
CA ALA A 351 -8.83 -21.07 1.72
C ALA A 351 -9.75 -20.99 2.94
N SER A 352 -10.38 -22.10 3.33
CA SER A 352 -11.24 -22.18 4.53
C SER A 352 -10.41 -22.11 5.80
N ALA A 353 -9.31 -22.87 5.87
CA ALA A 353 -8.36 -22.82 6.99
C ALA A 353 -7.85 -21.38 7.22
N TYR A 354 -7.52 -20.68 6.13
CA TYR A 354 -7.04 -19.31 6.17
C TYR A 354 -8.08 -18.31 6.69
N LYS A 355 -9.35 -18.42 6.28
CA LYS A 355 -10.43 -17.58 6.81
C LYS A 355 -10.68 -17.85 8.30
N LEU A 356 -10.69 -19.11 8.72
CA LEU A 356 -10.87 -19.49 10.12
C LEU A 356 -9.74 -18.96 10.99
N ARG A 357 -8.48 -19.09 10.54
CA ARG A 357 -7.31 -18.50 11.20
C ARG A 357 -7.49 -17.00 11.42
N GLY A 358 -7.96 -16.29 10.39
CA GLY A 358 -8.23 -14.87 10.49
C GLY A 358 -9.33 -14.50 11.50
N ILE A 359 -10.39 -15.30 11.62
CA ILE A 359 -11.42 -15.11 12.67
C ILE A 359 -10.78 -15.26 14.05
N VAL A 360 -9.91 -16.26 14.24
CA VAL A 360 -9.19 -16.42 15.51
C VAL A 360 -8.37 -15.17 15.85
N ASP A 361 -7.69 -14.57 14.87
CA ASP A 361 -6.89 -13.37 15.09
C ASP A 361 -7.77 -12.19 15.52
N LEU A 362 -8.97 -12.03 14.92
CA LEU A 362 -9.95 -11.02 15.36
C LEU A 362 -10.49 -11.28 16.77
N MET A 363 -10.72 -12.54 17.14
CA MET A 363 -11.14 -12.90 18.50
C MET A 363 -10.04 -12.60 19.52
N ALA A 364 -8.79 -12.85 19.18
CA ALA A 364 -7.66 -12.49 20.03
C ALA A 364 -7.57 -10.97 20.24
N TYR A 365 -7.78 -10.18 19.18
CA TYR A 365 -7.87 -8.72 19.29
C TYR A 365 -9.02 -8.27 20.20
N ALA A 366 -10.23 -8.80 20.00
CA ALA A 366 -11.39 -8.42 20.81
C ALA A 366 -11.18 -8.76 22.31
N ARG A 367 -10.59 -9.92 22.60
CA ARG A 367 -10.20 -10.30 23.96
C ARG A 367 -9.19 -9.32 24.55
N ASP A 368 -8.12 -9.01 23.81
CA ASP A 368 -7.05 -8.14 24.30
C ASP A 368 -7.54 -6.69 24.50
N PHE A 369 -8.50 -6.23 23.69
CA PHE A 369 -9.18 -4.94 23.89
C PHE A 369 -10.02 -4.93 25.18
N ILE A 370 -10.71 -6.03 25.47
CA ILE A 370 -11.45 -6.19 26.73
C ILE A 370 -10.49 -6.25 27.93
N ASP A 371 -9.39 -7.02 27.83
CA ASP A 371 -8.34 -7.08 28.86
C ASP A 371 -7.64 -5.72 29.06
N TYR A 372 -7.61 -4.85 28.03
CA TYR A 372 -7.14 -3.47 28.16
C TYR A 372 -8.12 -2.59 28.96
N GLY A 373 -9.42 -2.86 28.83
CA GLY A 373 -10.51 -2.15 29.49
C GLY A 373 -11.11 -1.06 28.59
N PRO A 374 -12.33 -1.23 28.05
CA PRO A 374 -12.98 -0.24 27.19
C PRO A 374 -13.15 1.14 27.85
N GLU A 375 -13.49 1.18 29.15
CA GLU A 375 -13.60 2.43 29.92
C GLU A 375 -12.24 3.14 30.07
N ARG A 376 -11.16 2.36 30.24
CA ARG A 376 -9.79 2.88 30.28
C ARG A 376 -9.39 3.43 28.92
N TYR A 377 -9.70 2.71 27.84
CA TYR A 377 -9.43 3.15 26.47
C TYR A 377 -10.07 4.51 26.19
N GLU A 378 -11.37 4.65 26.50
CA GLU A 378 -12.11 5.89 26.30
C GLU A 378 -11.57 7.02 27.18
N ARG A 379 -11.36 6.78 28.48
CA ARG A 379 -10.83 7.79 29.41
C ARG A 379 -9.47 8.34 28.96
N GLU A 380 -8.52 7.46 28.63
CA GLU A 380 -7.18 7.88 28.21
C GLU A 380 -7.22 8.68 26.88
N GLU A 381 -8.13 8.34 25.96
CA GLU A 381 -8.34 9.11 24.73
C GLU A 381 -8.83 10.53 25.03
N ILE A 382 -9.81 10.67 25.94
CA ILE A 382 -10.38 11.95 26.35
C ILE A 382 -9.32 12.80 27.06
N GLU A 383 -8.64 12.25 28.07
CA GLU A 383 -7.65 12.96 28.89
C GLU A 383 -6.49 13.49 28.05
N ARG A 384 -5.94 12.66 27.16
CA ARG A 384 -4.80 13.04 26.31
C ARG A 384 -5.22 14.01 25.21
N THR A 385 -6.39 13.84 24.64
CA THR A 385 -6.96 14.82 23.70
C THR A 385 -7.16 16.17 24.39
N ALA A 386 -7.66 16.17 25.63
CA ALA A 386 -7.87 17.39 26.41
C ALA A 386 -6.56 18.12 26.69
N ALA A 387 -5.47 17.38 26.98
CA ALA A 387 -4.14 17.94 27.17
C ALA A 387 -3.61 18.67 25.93
N ILE A 388 -3.93 18.19 24.72
CA ILE A 388 -3.53 18.83 23.46
C ILE A 388 -4.42 20.03 23.13
N LEU A 389 -5.74 19.87 23.28
CA LEU A 389 -6.71 20.88 22.83
C LEU A 389 -6.99 21.97 23.87
N GLY A 390 -6.53 21.80 25.11
CA GLY A 390 -6.82 22.69 26.23
C GLY A 390 -8.28 22.68 26.70
N ARG A 391 -9.08 21.71 26.24
CA ARG A 391 -10.50 21.55 26.61
C ARG A 391 -10.88 20.07 26.66
N ALA A 392 -11.68 19.69 27.65
CA ALA A 392 -12.13 18.31 27.82
C ALA A 392 -13.30 17.97 26.87
N PRO A 393 -13.15 16.98 25.97
CA PRO A 393 -14.27 16.41 25.22
C PRO A 393 -15.24 15.67 26.16
N GLY A 394 -16.53 15.62 25.80
CA GLY A 394 -17.57 14.96 26.63
C GLY A 394 -17.67 13.45 26.43
N SER A 395 -17.03 12.89 25.40
CA SER A 395 -16.97 11.44 25.14
C SER A 395 -15.75 11.08 24.28
N GLY A 396 -15.40 9.79 24.20
CA GLY A 396 -14.32 9.31 23.35
C GLY A 396 -14.55 9.60 21.86
N ALA A 397 -15.79 9.50 21.40
CA ALA A 397 -16.15 9.85 20.02
C ALA A 397 -15.93 11.35 19.73
N GLN A 398 -16.29 12.23 20.68
CA GLN A 398 -16.03 13.66 20.55
C GLN A 398 -14.53 13.97 20.60
N ALA A 399 -13.77 13.27 21.46
CA ALA A 399 -12.31 13.38 21.54
C ALA A 399 -11.67 13.00 20.20
N HIS A 400 -12.00 11.83 19.66
CA HIS A 400 -11.49 11.34 18.38
C HIS A 400 -11.79 12.31 17.22
N GLN A 401 -13.03 12.79 17.11
CA GLN A 401 -13.37 13.77 16.07
C GLN A 401 -12.63 15.10 16.24
N ALA A 402 -12.45 15.57 17.48
CA ALA A 402 -11.76 16.82 17.76
C ALA A 402 -10.26 16.72 17.42
N ILE A 403 -9.63 15.59 17.74
CA ILE A 403 -8.21 15.39 17.44
C ILE A 403 -7.96 15.19 15.94
N CYS A 404 -8.85 14.53 15.18
CA CYS A 404 -8.74 14.46 13.71
C CYS A 404 -8.78 15.86 13.08
N ARG A 405 -9.74 16.71 13.49
CA ARG A 405 -9.83 18.10 12.99
C ARG A 405 -8.58 18.92 13.32
N TYR A 406 -8.05 18.75 14.53
CA TYR A 406 -6.81 19.41 14.93
C TYR A 406 -5.62 18.91 14.10
N ALA A 407 -5.48 17.60 13.93
CA ALA A 407 -4.41 16.98 13.14
C ALA A 407 -4.35 17.48 11.69
N ARG A 408 -5.51 17.65 11.05
CA ARG A 408 -5.63 18.13 9.66
C ARG A 408 -5.16 19.58 9.46
N SER A 409 -5.10 20.37 10.54
CA SER A 409 -4.88 21.83 10.46
C SER A 409 -3.82 22.36 11.43
N VAL A 410 -3.17 21.50 12.22
CA VAL A 410 -2.16 21.90 13.19
C VAL A 410 -1.03 22.65 12.50
N ASN A 411 -0.54 23.70 13.14
CA ASN A 411 0.68 24.37 12.70
C ASN A 411 1.88 23.46 12.98
N MET A 412 2.72 23.20 11.97
CA MET A 412 3.85 22.29 12.10
C MET A 412 4.85 22.70 13.20
N ALA A 413 4.97 23.99 13.52
CA ALA A 413 5.79 24.47 14.64
C ALA A 413 5.23 24.05 16.02
N GLN A 414 3.96 23.66 16.08
CA GLN A 414 3.26 23.23 17.29
C GLN A 414 2.84 21.76 17.24
N ALA A 415 3.27 21.00 16.22
CA ALA A 415 2.82 19.64 15.99
C ALA A 415 3.40 18.60 16.97
N ARG A 416 4.47 18.93 17.70
CA ARG A 416 5.19 17.98 18.54
C ARG A 416 4.31 17.24 19.58
N PRO A 417 3.45 17.92 20.37
CA PRO A 417 2.59 17.22 21.32
C PRO A 417 1.58 16.28 20.64
N LEU A 418 1.10 16.64 19.45
CA LEU A 418 0.23 15.77 18.66
C LEU A 418 0.99 14.53 18.18
N LEU A 419 2.22 14.70 17.67
CA LEU A 419 3.03 13.57 17.22
C LEU A 419 3.35 12.59 18.36
N GLU A 420 3.69 13.12 19.54
CA GLU A 420 3.90 12.32 20.76
C GLU A 420 2.64 11.54 21.16
N PHE A 421 1.45 12.17 21.04
CA PHE A 421 0.18 11.48 21.28
C PHE A 421 -0.15 10.42 20.23
N LEU A 422 0.06 10.71 18.95
CA LEU A 422 -0.15 9.74 17.87
C LEU A 422 0.78 8.52 18.02
N ARG A 423 2.02 8.74 18.46
CA ARG A 423 2.96 7.65 18.80
C ARG A 423 2.46 6.82 19.95
N TRP A 424 2.07 7.46 21.06
CA TRP A 424 1.48 6.76 22.19
C TRP A 424 0.24 5.95 21.80
N ARG A 425 -0.63 6.52 20.96
CA ARG A 425 -1.84 5.85 20.46
C ARG A 425 -1.48 4.62 19.61
N ALA A 426 -0.52 4.73 18.69
CA ALA A 426 -0.05 3.60 17.89
C ALA A 426 0.56 2.48 18.75
N GLU A 427 1.30 2.82 19.81
CA GLU A 427 1.85 1.85 20.77
C GLU A 427 0.78 1.20 21.64
N ARG A 428 -0.26 1.96 22.04
CA ARG A 428 -1.44 1.38 22.71
C ARG A 428 -2.10 0.33 21.83
N GLU A 429 -2.34 0.65 20.56
CA GLU A 429 -2.91 -0.32 19.60
C GLU A 429 -1.96 -1.51 19.40
N GLN A 430 -0.64 -1.30 19.36
CA GLN A 430 0.34 -2.39 19.26
C GLN A 430 0.24 -3.37 20.43
N VAL A 431 0.01 -2.86 21.64
CA VAL A 431 -0.17 -3.64 22.86
C VAL A 431 -1.49 -4.41 22.83
N ILE A 432 -2.59 -3.75 22.42
CA ILE A 432 -3.91 -4.39 22.28
C ILE A 432 -3.90 -5.45 21.17
N MET A 433 -3.17 -5.23 20.09
CA MET A 433 -3.10 -6.16 18.97
C MET A 433 -1.98 -7.20 19.10
N HIS A 434 -1.24 -7.22 20.20
CA HIS A 434 -0.04 -8.07 20.35
C HIS A 434 -0.34 -9.54 20.01
N THR A 435 -1.40 -10.13 20.56
CA THR A 435 -1.72 -11.53 20.27
C THR A 435 -2.19 -11.73 18.82
N SER A 436 -2.99 -10.81 18.28
CA SER A 436 -3.55 -10.95 16.93
C SER A 436 -2.53 -10.72 15.82
N LEU A 437 -1.48 -9.93 16.08
CA LEU A 437 -0.37 -9.73 15.15
C LEU A 437 0.54 -10.97 15.06
N GLY A 438 0.65 -11.73 16.15
CA GLY A 438 1.50 -12.92 16.21
C GLY A 438 2.95 -12.61 15.81
N VAL A 439 3.50 -13.38 14.87
CA VAL A 439 4.87 -13.20 14.37
C VAL A 439 5.14 -11.84 13.74
N ARG A 440 4.09 -11.09 13.35
CA ARG A 440 4.22 -9.78 12.70
C ARG A 440 4.40 -8.63 13.68
N GLN A 441 4.27 -8.87 14.99
CA GLN A 441 4.35 -7.82 16.01
C GLN A 441 5.69 -7.07 15.99
N ASP A 442 6.76 -7.73 15.55
CA ASP A 442 8.13 -7.21 15.51
C ASP A 442 8.54 -6.68 14.13
N ASN A 443 7.64 -6.72 13.14
CA ASN A 443 7.92 -6.21 11.80
C ASN A 443 8.12 -4.71 11.85
N ARG A 444 9.34 -4.26 11.56
CA ARG A 444 9.74 -2.84 11.55
C ARG A 444 10.64 -2.57 10.36
N ILE A 445 10.59 -1.34 9.86
CA ILE A 445 11.55 -0.86 8.87
C ILE A 445 12.82 -0.43 9.60
N ARG A 446 13.96 -1.01 9.24
CA ARG A 446 15.28 -0.67 9.79
C ARG A 446 16.16 -0.14 8.67
N ILE A 447 16.42 1.17 8.66
CA ILE A 447 17.23 1.86 7.63
C ILE A 447 18.71 2.05 8.05
N GLY A 448 19.08 1.63 9.26
CA GLY A 448 20.41 1.75 9.83
C GLY A 448 20.39 1.45 11.33
#